data_AF-A0AAV6NJZ5-F1
#
_entry.id   AF-A0AAV6NJZ5-F1
#
_cell.length_a   1.000
_cell.length_b   1.000
_cell.length_c   1.000
_cell.angle_alpha   90.00
_cell.angle_beta   90.00
_cell.angle_gamma   90.00
#
_symmetry.space_group_name_H-M   'P 1'
#
loop_
_entity.id
_entity.type
_entity.pdbx_description
1 polymer ?
#
loop_
_entity_poly.entity_id
_entity_poly.type
_entity_poly.pdbx_seq_one_letter_code
_entity_poly.pdbx_strand_id
1 'polypeptide(L)'
;MATGMKLPMAVSLQKPMAMAVPSSSSRLPRGINFRTCCSMNATSKAKIPLPPINPKDPFLSKLASVASTSPETLLSRPGNSDSLPYLDIFDSPQLMAAPAQVERSVSYNEHRSRRPPPDLPSLLLHGRIVYIGMPLVPAVTELVIAQLMYLQWMDPKEPIYIYINSSGTTRDDGETVAMETEGFAIYDAMMQLKNEIHTLTVGAAIGQACLLLAAGTKGKRFMMPHSKAMIQQPRVPSSGLMPASDVLIRAKEVITNRDTLVELLAKHTGNSLETVANAMKRPFYMDAIKAKEFGVIDKILWRDLLFIHSKCVIKPI
;
A
#
# COMPACT_ATOMS: atom_id res chain seq x y z
N MET A 1 -48.34 47.09 -31.78
CA MET A 1 -48.91 45.95 -32.53
C MET A 1 -47.83 44.89 -32.60
N ALA A 2 -47.62 44.08 -31.55
CA ALA A 2 -48.39 42.89 -31.17
C ALA A 2 -48.31 41.78 -32.23
N THR A 3 -47.45 40.79 -32.00
CA THR A 3 -47.68 39.37 -32.34
C THR A 3 -46.74 38.53 -31.49
N GLY A 4 -47.28 38.03 -30.37
CA GLY A 4 -46.61 37.09 -29.49
C GLY A 4 -46.92 35.66 -29.91
N MET A 5 -45.90 34.80 -29.89
CA MET A 5 -46.06 33.35 -29.92
C MET A 5 -45.83 32.81 -28.51
N LYS A 6 -46.91 32.31 -27.91
CA LYS A 6 -46.94 31.53 -26.67
C LYS A 6 -46.69 30.05 -27.02
N LEU A 7 -45.80 29.39 -26.29
CA LEU A 7 -45.74 27.93 -26.18
C LEU A 7 -45.80 27.54 -24.68
N PRO A 8 -46.52 26.46 -24.33
CA PRO A 8 -47.00 26.26 -22.96
C PRO A 8 -45.99 25.52 -22.06
N MET A 9 -46.04 25.87 -20.78
CA MET A 9 -45.42 25.16 -19.67
C MET A 9 -46.07 23.80 -19.47
N ALA A 10 -45.26 22.75 -19.34
CA ALA A 10 -45.64 21.48 -18.73
C ALA A 10 -44.87 21.30 -17.43
N VAL A 11 -45.61 21.40 -16.32
CA VAL A 11 -45.18 21.12 -14.95
C VAL A 11 -45.30 19.61 -14.73
N SER A 12 -44.18 18.91 -14.50
CA SER A 12 -44.20 17.53 -14.01
C SER A 12 -43.63 17.47 -12.60
N LEU A 13 -44.53 17.32 -11.63
CA LEU A 13 -44.24 16.96 -10.24
C LEU A 13 -43.50 15.60 -10.18
N GLN A 14 -42.30 15.58 -9.62
CA GLN A 14 -41.66 14.36 -9.11
C GLN A 14 -41.49 14.48 -7.59
N LYS A 15 -42.28 13.71 -6.85
CA LYS A 15 -42.11 13.42 -5.42
C LYS A 15 -41.27 12.14 -5.27
N PRO A 16 -40.42 12.04 -4.23
CA PRO A 16 -39.51 10.90 -4.04
C PRO A 16 -40.24 9.68 -3.47
N MET A 17 -39.98 8.50 -4.04
CA MET A 17 -40.36 7.21 -3.45
C MET A 17 -39.38 6.84 -2.33
N ALA A 18 -39.85 6.93 -1.09
CA ALA A 18 -39.24 6.26 0.05
C ALA A 18 -39.76 4.83 0.10
N MET A 19 -38.89 3.83 -0.10
CA MET A 19 -39.20 2.43 0.23
C MET A 19 -38.62 2.10 1.59
N ALA A 20 -39.52 1.91 2.56
CA ALA A 20 -39.23 1.36 3.88
C ALA A 20 -39.05 -0.17 3.77
N VAL A 21 -37.94 -0.67 4.31
CA VAL A 21 -37.68 -2.10 4.50
C VAL A 21 -38.08 -2.45 5.94
N PRO A 22 -38.93 -3.45 6.18
CA PRO A 22 -39.34 -3.84 7.52
C PRO A 22 -38.29 -4.71 8.20
N SER A 23 -38.15 -4.48 9.51
CA SER A 23 -37.34 -5.20 10.47
C SER A 23 -37.93 -6.58 10.81
N SER A 24 -37.08 -7.61 10.87
CA SER A 24 -37.44 -8.92 11.42
C SER A 24 -36.44 -9.30 12.52
N SER A 25 -36.92 -9.27 13.76
CA SER A 25 -36.22 -9.76 14.96
C SER A 25 -36.78 -11.13 15.39
N SER A 26 -35.92 -11.89 16.05
CA SER A 26 -36.18 -12.98 17.01
C SER A 26 -36.53 -14.39 16.48
N ARG A 27 -35.63 -15.35 16.78
CA ARG A 27 -35.94 -16.59 17.54
C ARG A 27 -34.66 -17.37 17.86
N LEU A 28 -34.33 -17.47 19.14
CA LEU A 28 -33.45 -18.48 19.75
C LEU A 28 -34.36 -19.50 20.48
N PRO A 29 -34.09 -20.82 20.44
CA PRO A 29 -34.75 -21.76 21.33
C PRO A 29 -33.89 -22.09 22.56
N ARG A 30 -34.56 -22.09 23.72
CA ARG A 30 -34.08 -22.55 25.03
C ARG A 30 -34.08 -24.08 25.10
N GLY A 31 -33.20 -24.63 25.95
CA GLY A 31 -33.31 -26.00 26.45
C GLY A 31 -32.43 -26.20 27.70
N ILE A 32 -33.01 -25.98 28.88
CA ILE A 32 -32.45 -26.33 30.19
C ILE A 32 -33.09 -27.65 30.60
N ASN A 33 -32.30 -28.62 31.10
CA ASN A 33 -32.79 -29.72 31.91
C ASN A 33 -31.86 -29.92 33.12
N PHE A 34 -32.33 -29.47 34.29
CA PHE A 34 -31.83 -29.87 35.60
C PHE A 34 -32.64 -31.07 36.09
N ARG A 35 -31.97 -32.15 36.50
CA ARG A 35 -32.53 -33.17 37.38
C ARG A 35 -31.65 -33.30 38.61
N THR A 36 -32.23 -33.00 39.76
CA THR A 36 -31.76 -33.35 41.09
C THR A 36 -32.26 -34.76 41.44
N CYS A 37 -31.43 -35.58 42.09
CA CYS A 37 -31.69 -36.16 43.42
C CYS A 37 -30.62 -37.19 43.77
N CYS A 38 -29.96 -37.05 44.93
CA CYS A 38 -29.99 -38.02 46.02
C CYS A 38 -28.80 -37.78 46.98
N SER A 39 -29.15 -37.58 48.24
CA SER A 39 -28.27 -37.65 49.41
C SER A 39 -27.64 -39.04 49.52
N MET A 40 -26.39 -39.13 49.99
CA MET A 40 -25.91 -40.21 50.86
C MET A 40 -24.77 -39.71 51.75
N ASN A 41 -24.87 -40.09 53.02
CA ASN A 41 -23.97 -39.77 54.11
C ASN A 41 -22.56 -40.32 53.90
N ALA A 42 -21.59 -39.55 54.40
CA ALA A 42 -20.17 -39.86 54.44
C ALA A 42 -19.84 -41.08 55.31
N THR A 43 -18.96 -41.96 54.82
CA THR A 43 -18.01 -42.71 55.64
C THR A 43 -16.67 -42.90 54.89
N SER A 44 -15.63 -42.30 55.47
CA SER A 44 -14.21 -42.71 55.50
C SER A 44 -13.41 -43.06 54.22
N LYS A 45 -12.21 -42.44 54.16
CA LYS A 45 -11.01 -42.77 53.35
C LYS A 45 -11.01 -42.31 51.89
N ALA A 46 -11.19 -41.02 51.65
CA ALA A 46 -10.62 -40.37 50.47
C ALA A 46 -9.18 -39.92 50.80
N LYS A 47 -8.18 -40.59 50.23
CA LYS A 47 -6.79 -40.13 50.24
C LYS A 47 -6.77 -38.86 49.38
N ILE A 48 -6.76 -37.69 50.01
CA ILE A 48 -6.66 -36.40 49.30
C ILE A 48 -5.41 -36.49 48.42
N PRO A 49 -5.51 -36.29 47.10
CA PRO A 49 -4.34 -36.26 46.24
C PRO A 49 -3.49 -35.06 46.69
N LEU A 50 -2.39 -35.33 47.38
CA LEU A 50 -1.42 -34.29 47.69
C LEU A 50 -0.73 -33.92 46.36
N PRO A 51 -0.73 -32.64 45.96
CA PRO A 51 0.05 -32.20 44.81
C PRO A 51 1.53 -32.57 45.05
N PRO A 52 2.33 -32.80 43.99
CA PRO A 52 3.74 -33.12 44.15
C PRO A 52 4.44 -32.01 44.92
N ILE A 53 4.83 -32.30 46.16
CA ILE A 53 5.50 -31.35 47.05
C ILE A 53 6.90 -31.11 46.49
N ASN A 54 7.18 -29.88 46.06
CA ASN A 54 8.52 -29.49 45.64
C ASN A 54 9.41 -29.35 46.90
N PRO A 55 10.45 -30.19 47.08
CA PRO A 55 11.28 -30.16 48.28
C PRO A 55 12.13 -28.88 48.40
N LYS A 56 12.21 -28.08 47.33
CA LYS A 56 12.93 -26.79 47.30
C LYS A 56 12.00 -25.59 47.41
N ASP A 57 10.72 -25.80 47.69
CA ASP A 57 9.78 -24.69 47.82
C ASP A 57 10.11 -23.85 49.07
N PRO A 58 10.50 -22.56 48.91
CA PRO A 58 10.81 -21.70 50.04
C PRO A 58 9.60 -21.46 50.95
N PHE A 59 8.38 -21.64 50.44
CA PHE A 59 7.17 -21.54 51.22
C PHE A 59 7.04 -22.72 52.18
N LEU A 60 7.14 -23.95 51.67
CA LEU A 60 6.97 -25.18 52.45
C LEU A 60 8.13 -25.42 53.41
N SER A 61 9.36 -25.03 53.05
CA SER A 61 10.52 -25.14 53.95
C SER A 61 10.43 -24.22 55.15
N LYS A 62 10.00 -22.96 54.96
CA LYS A 62 9.74 -22.02 56.07
C LYS A 62 8.61 -22.52 56.95
N LEU A 63 7.51 -22.98 56.35
CA LEU A 63 6.37 -23.61 57.03
C LEU A 63 6.81 -24.77 57.93
N ALA A 64 7.62 -25.69 57.39
CA ALA A 64 8.15 -26.83 58.11
C ALA A 64 9.12 -26.41 59.23
N SER A 65 9.96 -25.40 58.99
CA SER A 65 10.88 -24.89 60.01
C SER A 65 10.17 -24.21 61.19
N VAL A 66 9.07 -23.50 60.93
CA VAL A 66 8.26 -22.89 61.99
C VAL A 66 7.48 -23.97 62.75
N ALA A 67 6.98 -24.99 62.03
CA ALA A 67 6.33 -26.14 62.65
C ALA A 67 7.28 -26.92 63.58
N SER A 68 8.57 -27.03 63.24
CA SER A 68 9.55 -27.68 64.09
C SER A 68 10.02 -26.83 65.27
N THR A 69 10.01 -25.50 65.13
CA THR A 69 10.58 -24.58 66.14
C THR A 69 9.54 -24.09 67.14
N SER A 70 8.29 -23.87 66.71
CA SER A 70 7.22 -23.35 67.56
C SER A 70 5.83 -23.81 67.08
N PRO A 71 5.41 -25.05 67.38
CA PRO A 71 4.15 -25.62 66.86
C PRO A 71 2.90 -24.88 67.34
N GLU A 72 2.94 -24.30 68.55
CA GLU A 72 1.86 -23.51 69.15
C GLU A 72 1.44 -22.33 68.27
N THR A 73 2.40 -21.67 67.58
CA THR A 73 2.13 -20.51 66.71
C THR A 73 1.26 -20.83 65.49
N LEU A 74 1.19 -22.11 65.11
CA LEU A 74 0.38 -22.60 64.01
C LEU A 74 -1.01 -23.05 64.47
N LEU A 75 -1.14 -23.44 65.74
CA LEU A 75 -2.33 -24.05 66.32
C LEU A 75 -3.17 -23.07 67.14
N SER A 76 -2.55 -22.08 67.78
CA SER A 76 -3.23 -21.07 68.60
C SER A 76 -3.01 -19.66 68.05
N ARG A 77 -3.77 -19.30 67.00
CA ARG A 77 -3.69 -17.98 66.37
C ARG A 77 -4.95 -17.15 66.68
N PRO A 78 -4.82 -15.89 67.14
CA PRO A 78 -5.97 -15.05 67.43
C PRO A 78 -6.72 -14.72 66.14
N GLY A 79 -8.02 -14.99 66.09
CA GLY A 79 -8.89 -14.68 64.97
C GLY A 79 -9.17 -13.19 64.89
N ASN A 80 -8.28 -12.42 64.25
CA ASN A 80 -8.53 -11.04 63.84
C ASN A 80 -8.49 -10.95 62.30
N SER A 81 -9.41 -10.18 61.73
CA SER A 81 -10.22 -10.59 60.58
C SER A 81 -9.76 -10.18 59.17
N ASP A 82 -8.57 -9.62 58.96
CA ASP A 82 -8.28 -8.96 57.67
C ASP A 82 -7.08 -9.53 56.88
N SER A 83 -6.33 -10.49 57.42
CA SER A 83 -5.23 -11.15 56.71
C SER A 83 -5.49 -12.64 56.47
N LEU A 84 -5.01 -13.16 55.33
CA LEU A 84 -5.10 -14.58 55.03
C LEU A 84 -4.26 -15.38 56.06
N PRO A 85 -4.77 -16.52 56.56
CA PRO A 85 -4.03 -17.32 57.53
C PRO A 85 -2.67 -17.72 56.95
N TYR A 86 -1.65 -17.76 57.79
CA TYR A 86 -0.26 -18.11 57.44
C TYR A 86 0.58 -17.06 56.70
N LEU A 87 0.02 -15.94 56.25
CA LEU A 87 0.78 -14.94 55.46
C LEU A 87 1.88 -14.24 56.30
N ASP A 88 1.58 -13.87 57.54
CA ASP A 88 2.52 -13.18 58.46
C ASP A 88 3.79 -13.99 58.76
N ILE A 89 3.79 -15.31 58.50
CA ILE A 89 4.98 -16.18 58.66
C ILE A 89 6.03 -15.89 57.58
N PHE A 90 5.61 -15.28 56.48
CA PHE A 90 6.46 -14.94 55.35
C PHE A 90 6.89 -13.47 55.34
N ASP A 91 6.49 -12.68 56.34
CA ASP A 91 6.86 -11.28 56.46
C ASP A 91 8.25 -11.08 57.05
N SER A 92 9.21 -10.99 56.15
CA SER A 92 10.23 -9.95 56.18
C SER A 92 11.01 -10.04 54.87
N PRO A 93 10.74 -9.15 53.89
CA PRO A 93 11.76 -8.87 52.91
C PRO A 93 12.88 -8.16 53.68
N GLN A 94 13.95 -8.89 54.02
CA GLN A 94 15.25 -8.22 54.10
C GLN A 94 15.42 -7.57 52.73
N LEU A 95 15.27 -6.25 52.68
CA LEU A 95 15.68 -5.44 51.55
C LEU A 95 17.18 -5.66 51.41
N MET A 96 17.54 -6.69 50.67
CA MET A 96 18.86 -6.81 50.07
C MET A 96 18.92 -5.65 49.08
N ALA A 97 19.42 -4.52 49.56
CA ALA A 97 19.82 -3.38 48.75
C ALA A 97 21.06 -3.77 47.93
N ALA A 98 20.92 -4.75 47.04
CA ALA A 98 21.54 -4.63 45.75
C ALA A 98 20.50 -3.93 44.88
N PRO A 99 20.81 -2.83 44.16
CA PRO A 99 19.91 -2.42 43.10
C PRO A 99 19.72 -3.66 42.25
N ALA A 100 18.48 -4.14 42.13
CA ALA A 100 18.16 -5.12 41.13
C ALA A 100 18.67 -4.53 39.82
N GLN A 101 19.81 -5.03 39.36
CA GLN A 101 20.13 -4.99 37.95
C GLN A 101 18.96 -5.76 37.36
N VAL A 102 17.94 -5.01 36.93
CA VAL A 102 16.96 -5.53 35.99
C VAL A 102 17.79 -5.78 34.75
N GLU A 103 18.49 -6.92 34.71
CA GLU A 103 18.70 -7.60 33.45
C GLU A 103 17.30 -7.85 32.96
N ARG A 104 16.82 -6.94 32.10
CA ARG A 104 15.63 -7.16 31.31
C ARG A 104 15.85 -8.52 30.69
N SER A 105 15.12 -9.51 31.18
CA SER A 105 15.08 -10.82 30.58
C SER A 105 14.79 -10.60 29.10
N VAL A 106 15.76 -10.99 28.29
CA VAL A 106 15.69 -10.95 26.85
C VAL A 106 14.58 -11.91 26.43
N SER A 107 13.45 -11.39 25.95
CA SER A 107 12.40 -12.06 25.14
C SER A 107 11.07 -11.30 25.31
N TYR A 108 10.46 -10.59 24.35
CA TYR A 108 10.15 -10.87 22.94
C TYR A 108 10.33 -9.64 22.01
N ASN A 109 11.13 -8.65 22.40
CA ASN A 109 11.14 -7.34 21.72
C ASN A 109 12.46 -7.00 21.00
N GLU A 110 13.38 -7.96 20.85
CA GLU A 110 14.72 -7.69 20.31
C GLU A 110 14.78 -7.64 18.77
N HIS A 111 13.68 -7.97 18.09
CA HIS A 111 13.56 -7.91 16.62
C HIS A 111 12.69 -6.77 16.09
N ARG A 112 12.18 -5.88 16.94
CA ARG A 112 11.53 -4.66 16.43
C ARG A 112 12.60 -3.64 16.14
N SER A 113 12.83 -3.36 14.85
CA SER A 113 13.55 -2.17 14.40
C SER A 113 13.17 -0.98 15.30
N ARG A 114 14.16 -0.32 15.92
CA ARG A 114 13.95 0.87 16.77
C ARG A 114 13.28 2.03 16.01
N ARG A 115 13.18 1.94 14.68
CA ARG A 115 12.47 2.88 13.82
C ARG A 115 11.17 2.21 13.33
N PRO A 116 10.05 2.97 13.21
CA PRO A 116 8.87 2.44 12.53
C PRO A 116 9.28 1.86 11.17
N PRO A 117 8.65 0.76 10.73
CA PRO A 117 8.97 0.17 9.43
C PRO A 117 8.81 1.24 8.35
N PRO A 118 9.75 1.33 7.39
CA PRO A 118 9.64 2.29 6.30
C PRO A 118 8.35 2.05 5.52
N ASP A 119 7.78 3.14 5.01
CA ASP A 119 6.65 3.10 4.10
C ASP A 119 7.01 2.40 2.79
N LEU A 120 6.00 1.88 2.09
CA LEU A 120 6.19 1.10 0.87
C LEU A 120 6.93 1.88 -0.24
N PRO A 121 6.60 3.16 -0.55
CA PRO A 121 7.36 3.96 -1.50
C PRO A 121 8.85 4.08 -1.15
N SER A 122 9.18 4.29 0.14
CA SER A 122 10.59 4.33 0.58
C SER A 122 11.32 3.01 0.39
N LEU A 123 10.64 1.87 0.60
CA LEU A 123 11.21 0.55 0.33
C LEU A 123 11.50 0.35 -1.17
N LEU A 124 10.58 0.77 -2.04
CA LEU A 124 10.78 0.69 -3.49
C LEU A 124 11.93 1.61 -3.95
N LEU A 125 11.98 2.84 -3.43
CA LEU A 125 13.03 3.80 -3.76
C LEU A 125 14.41 3.31 -3.31
N HIS A 126 14.49 2.65 -2.15
CA HIS A 126 15.72 1.98 -1.71
C HIS A 126 16.14 0.86 -2.69
N GLY A 127 15.17 0.16 -3.29
CA GLY A 127 15.39 -0.77 -4.40
C GLY A 127 15.64 -0.11 -5.76
N ARG A 128 15.73 1.21 -5.83
CA ARG A 128 15.84 2.03 -7.06
C ARG A 128 14.67 1.87 -8.02
N ILE A 129 13.48 1.56 -7.48
CA ILE A 129 12.24 1.40 -8.22
C ILE A 129 11.39 2.65 -8.02
N VAL A 130 11.08 3.35 -9.11
CA VAL A 130 10.14 4.47 -9.18
C VAL A 130 8.85 3.94 -9.80
N TYR A 131 7.75 3.98 -9.03
CA TYR A 131 6.46 3.45 -9.48
C TYR A 131 5.49 4.59 -9.84
N ILE A 132 5.07 4.63 -11.11
CA ILE A 132 4.12 5.60 -11.65
C ILE A 132 2.76 4.89 -11.82
N GLY A 133 1.94 4.92 -10.77
CA GLY A 133 0.64 4.23 -10.73
C GLY A 133 -0.59 5.13 -10.91
N MET A 134 -0.39 6.44 -11.13
CA MET A 134 -1.45 7.44 -11.17
C MET A 134 -1.36 8.26 -12.46
N PRO A 135 -2.44 8.99 -12.85
CA PRO A 135 -2.34 10.01 -13.88
C PRO A 135 -1.24 11.03 -13.53
N LEU A 136 -0.56 11.52 -14.57
CA LEU A 136 0.52 12.50 -14.46
C LEU A 136 -0.09 13.86 -14.15
N VAL A 137 -0.20 14.17 -12.87
CA VAL A 137 -0.58 15.48 -12.34
C VAL A 137 0.64 16.17 -11.74
N PRO A 138 0.65 17.50 -11.59
CA PRO A 138 1.82 18.24 -11.11
C PRO A 138 2.46 17.66 -9.85
N ALA A 139 1.66 17.25 -8.86
CA ALA A 139 2.15 16.62 -7.63
C ALA A 139 2.84 15.26 -7.86
N VAL A 140 2.35 14.45 -8.81
CA VAL A 140 2.97 13.17 -9.17
C VAL A 140 4.26 13.41 -9.95
N THR A 141 4.25 14.35 -10.89
CA THR A 141 5.42 14.76 -11.67
C THR A 141 6.55 15.23 -10.77
N GLU A 142 6.25 16.13 -9.83
CA GLU A 142 7.21 16.66 -8.87
C GLU A 142 7.89 15.53 -8.07
N LEU A 143 7.08 14.59 -7.55
CA LEU A 143 7.60 13.45 -6.80
C LEU A 143 8.46 12.52 -7.65
N VAL A 144 8.05 12.23 -8.89
CA VAL A 144 8.82 11.36 -9.80
C VAL A 144 10.17 12.01 -10.13
N ILE A 145 10.18 13.30 -10.48
CA ILE A 145 11.43 14.02 -10.79
C ILE A 145 12.33 14.07 -9.55
N ALA A 146 11.79 14.38 -8.38
CA ALA A 146 12.56 14.39 -7.13
C ALA A 146 13.19 13.02 -6.84
N GLN A 147 12.45 11.93 -7.03
CA GLN A 147 12.96 10.56 -6.86
C GLN A 147 14.08 10.24 -7.86
N LEU A 148 13.93 10.62 -9.13
CA LEU A 148 14.95 10.42 -10.16
C LEU A 148 16.25 11.17 -9.83
N MET A 149 16.14 12.45 -9.44
CA MET A 149 17.28 13.27 -9.03
C MET A 149 17.96 12.71 -7.78
N TYR A 150 17.18 12.23 -6.82
CA TYR A 150 17.68 11.59 -5.61
C TYR A 150 18.47 10.31 -5.92
N LEU A 151 17.96 9.44 -6.79
CA LEU A 151 18.64 8.20 -7.19
C LEU A 151 19.94 8.47 -7.96
N GLN A 152 19.98 9.53 -8.76
CA GLN A 152 21.21 9.97 -9.41
C GLN A 152 22.24 10.51 -8.39
N TRP A 153 21.80 11.28 -7.40
CA TRP A 153 22.67 11.80 -6.35
C TRP A 153 23.27 10.67 -5.50
N MET A 154 22.46 9.66 -5.16
CA MET A 154 22.89 8.49 -4.42
C MET A 154 23.98 7.73 -5.18
N ASP A 155 23.68 7.28 -6.40
CA ASP A 155 24.65 6.60 -7.25
C ASP A 155 24.32 6.84 -8.73
N PRO A 156 25.17 7.55 -9.49
CA PRO A 156 24.90 7.87 -10.90
C PRO A 156 25.21 6.72 -11.86
N LYS A 157 25.87 5.65 -11.38
CA LYS A 157 26.28 4.49 -12.20
C LYS A 157 25.25 3.37 -12.22
N GLU A 158 24.45 3.27 -11.16
CA GLU A 158 23.48 2.19 -11.02
C GLU A 158 22.20 2.47 -11.81
N PRO A 159 21.55 1.43 -12.37
CA PRO A 159 20.33 1.61 -13.14
C PRO A 159 19.17 2.07 -12.27
N ILE A 160 18.20 2.75 -12.89
CA ILE A 160 16.93 3.15 -12.29
C ILE A 160 15.81 2.38 -12.98
N TYR A 161 14.91 1.80 -12.19
CA TYR A 161 13.78 1.02 -12.69
C TYR A 161 12.50 1.85 -12.57
N ILE A 162 11.87 2.15 -13.70
CA ILE A 162 10.61 2.89 -13.75
C ILE A 162 9.49 1.94 -14.11
N TYR A 163 8.57 1.72 -13.18
CA TYR A 163 7.41 0.86 -13.36
C TYR A 163 6.20 1.73 -13.67
N ILE A 164 5.55 1.49 -14.80
CA ILE A 164 4.53 2.35 -15.37
C ILE A 164 3.18 1.62 -15.38
N ASN A 165 2.21 2.20 -14.69
CA ASN A 165 0.80 1.89 -14.75
C ASN A 165 0.00 3.19 -14.72
N SER A 166 -0.01 3.92 -15.83
CA SER A 166 -0.55 5.28 -15.87
C SER A 166 -1.32 5.53 -17.16
N SER A 167 -2.42 6.27 -17.00
CA SER A 167 -3.25 6.78 -18.09
C SER A 167 -2.65 8.05 -18.76
N GLY A 168 -1.49 8.52 -18.28
CA GLY A 168 -0.85 9.75 -18.76
C GLY A 168 -1.51 10.99 -18.15
N THR A 169 -1.69 12.06 -18.92
CA THR A 169 -2.34 13.32 -18.46
C THR A 169 -3.86 13.27 -18.52
N THR A 170 -4.44 12.18 -19.04
CA THR A 170 -5.89 11.99 -19.17
C THR A 170 -6.34 10.90 -18.20
N ARG A 171 -7.51 11.03 -17.60
CA ARG A 171 -8.18 9.97 -16.82
C ARG A 171 -8.87 8.96 -17.74
N ASP A 172 -9.25 7.83 -17.16
CA ASP A 172 -10.02 6.78 -17.85
C ASP A 172 -11.39 7.30 -18.34
N ASP A 173 -11.96 8.30 -17.64
CA ASP A 173 -13.20 8.98 -18.03
C ASP A 173 -13.05 9.90 -19.26
N GLY A 174 -11.82 10.05 -19.77
CA GLY A 174 -11.50 10.93 -20.90
C GLY A 174 -11.27 12.40 -20.52
N GLU A 175 -11.41 12.74 -19.24
CA GLU A 175 -11.09 14.07 -18.70
C GLU A 175 -9.58 14.31 -18.70
N THR A 176 -9.14 15.46 -19.20
CA THR A 176 -7.74 15.90 -19.13
C THR A 176 -7.47 16.47 -17.74
N VAL A 177 -6.60 15.81 -16.98
CA VAL A 177 -6.29 16.18 -15.58
C VAL A 177 -5.17 17.21 -15.48
N ALA A 178 -4.23 17.13 -16.42
CA ALA A 178 -3.04 17.96 -16.41
C ALA A 178 -2.61 18.32 -17.83
N MET A 179 -1.64 19.21 -17.91
CA MET A 179 -1.06 19.65 -19.17
C MET A 179 -0.04 18.62 -19.68
N GLU A 180 0.17 18.61 -20.99
CA GLU A 180 1.16 17.76 -21.67
C GLU A 180 2.59 17.93 -21.14
N THR A 181 2.87 19.13 -20.63
CA THR A 181 4.14 19.52 -20.01
C THR A 181 4.56 18.62 -18.85
N GLU A 182 3.61 18.01 -18.13
CA GLU A 182 3.92 17.07 -17.04
C GLU A 182 4.67 15.83 -17.55
N GLY A 183 4.25 15.29 -18.68
CA GLY A 183 4.93 14.18 -19.33
C GLY A 183 6.30 14.58 -19.87
N PHE A 184 6.40 15.78 -20.46
CA PHE A 184 7.65 16.30 -21.00
C PHE A 184 8.68 16.60 -19.90
N ALA A 185 8.25 17.09 -18.74
CA ALA A 185 9.14 17.35 -17.61
C ALA A 185 9.82 16.07 -17.09
N ILE A 186 9.06 14.97 -16.95
CA ILE A 186 9.63 13.68 -16.56
C ILE A 186 10.56 13.15 -17.66
N TYR A 187 10.16 13.29 -18.92
CA TYR A 187 10.96 12.88 -20.06
C TYR A 187 12.32 13.60 -20.10
N ASP A 188 12.34 14.92 -19.94
CA ASP A 188 13.57 15.70 -19.92
C ASP A 188 14.44 15.35 -18.73
N ALA A 189 13.83 15.14 -17.55
CA ALA A 189 14.53 14.65 -16.38
C ALA A 189 15.21 13.31 -16.68
N MET A 190 14.50 12.34 -17.27
CA MET A 190 15.06 11.05 -17.69
C MET A 190 16.25 11.20 -18.64
N MET A 191 16.16 12.11 -19.63
CA MET A 191 17.25 12.33 -20.60
C MET A 191 18.47 13.03 -19.99
N GLN A 192 18.27 13.79 -18.91
CA GLN A 192 19.35 14.49 -18.21
C GLN A 192 20.16 13.57 -17.27
N LEU A 193 19.56 12.47 -16.78
CA LEU A 193 20.25 11.57 -15.85
C LEU A 193 21.42 10.85 -16.54
N LYS A 194 22.47 10.59 -15.76
CA LYS A 194 23.59 9.74 -16.20
C LYS A 194 23.28 8.25 -16.10
N ASN A 195 22.28 7.91 -15.29
CA ASN A 195 21.89 6.54 -14.99
C ASN A 195 21.26 5.86 -16.21
N GLU A 196 21.44 4.54 -16.30
CA GLU A 196 20.66 3.72 -17.24
C GLU A 196 19.21 3.60 -16.74
N ILE A 197 18.23 3.81 -17.63
CA ILE A 197 16.81 3.81 -17.25
C ILE A 197 16.10 2.60 -17.85
N HIS A 198 15.59 1.74 -16.97
CA HIS A 198 14.87 0.53 -17.33
C HIS A 198 13.38 0.79 -17.14
N THR A 199 12.59 0.69 -18.21
CA THR A 199 11.15 0.94 -18.15
C THR A 199 10.38 -0.38 -18.21
N LEU A 200 9.38 -0.53 -17.35
CA LEU A 200 8.51 -1.70 -17.31
C LEU A 200 7.05 -1.28 -17.22
N THR A 201 6.23 -1.66 -18.18
CA THR A 201 4.77 -1.49 -18.06
C THR A 201 4.13 -2.64 -17.31
N VAL A 202 3.33 -2.27 -16.31
CA VAL A 202 2.53 -3.16 -15.47
C VAL A 202 1.07 -2.69 -15.54
N GLY A 203 0.29 -3.21 -16.47
CA GLY A 203 -1.10 -2.80 -16.67
C GLY A 203 -1.28 -1.92 -17.89
N ALA A 204 -1.14 -0.60 -17.75
CA ALA A 204 -1.33 0.32 -18.87
C ALA A 204 -0.27 1.43 -18.95
N ALA A 205 0.10 1.81 -20.18
CA ALA A 205 0.90 3.00 -20.47
C ALA A 205 0.24 3.77 -21.60
N ILE A 206 -0.44 4.86 -21.27
CA ILE A 206 -1.31 5.61 -22.20
C ILE A 206 -0.76 7.03 -22.41
N GLY A 207 -0.78 7.50 -23.66
CA GLY A 207 -0.39 8.86 -24.04
C GLY A 207 1.06 9.16 -23.67
N GLN A 208 1.25 10.11 -22.76
CA GLN A 208 2.55 10.55 -22.28
C GLN A 208 3.23 9.47 -21.45
N ALA A 209 2.47 8.60 -20.75
CA ALA A 209 3.06 7.44 -20.10
C ALA A 209 3.62 6.43 -21.12
N CYS A 210 3.03 6.34 -22.32
CA CYS A 210 3.59 5.56 -23.43
C CYS A 210 4.88 6.18 -23.98
N LEU A 211 4.97 7.51 -24.04
CA LEU A 211 6.22 8.22 -24.33
C LEU A 211 7.30 7.88 -23.30
N LEU A 212 7.00 7.95 -22.00
CA LEU A 212 7.95 7.60 -20.95
C LEU A 212 8.41 6.15 -21.04
N LEU A 213 7.51 5.21 -21.38
CA LEU A 213 7.87 3.83 -21.65
C LEU A 213 8.89 3.72 -22.80
N ALA A 214 8.61 4.38 -23.93
CA ALA A 214 9.47 4.38 -25.11
C ALA A 214 10.82 5.06 -24.86
N ALA A 215 10.87 6.05 -23.97
CA ALA A 215 12.05 6.84 -23.62
C ALA A 215 13.06 6.12 -22.72
N GLY A 216 12.75 4.91 -22.23
CA GLY A 216 13.72 4.09 -21.52
C GLY A 216 14.95 3.77 -22.38
N THR A 217 16.04 3.36 -21.75
CA THR A 217 17.27 3.01 -22.47
C THR A 217 17.00 1.87 -23.47
N LYS A 218 17.45 2.05 -24.72
CA LYS A 218 17.24 1.08 -25.80
C LYS A 218 17.78 -0.30 -25.41
N GLY A 219 16.96 -1.33 -25.56
CA GLY A 219 17.23 -2.71 -25.14
C GLY A 219 16.76 -3.05 -23.71
N LYS A 220 16.32 -2.04 -22.94
CA LYS A 220 15.85 -2.14 -21.53
C LYS A 220 14.41 -1.65 -21.35
N ARG A 221 13.63 -1.62 -22.43
CA ARG A 221 12.20 -1.27 -22.39
C ARG A 221 11.36 -2.54 -22.39
N PHE A 222 10.56 -2.73 -21.35
CA PHE A 222 9.88 -3.98 -21.06
C PHE A 222 8.36 -3.78 -20.91
N MET A 223 7.60 -4.80 -21.25
CA MET A 223 6.15 -4.85 -20.97
C MET A 223 5.72 -6.25 -20.57
N MET A 224 4.76 -6.34 -19.65
CA MET A 224 4.09 -7.61 -19.34
C MET A 224 3.11 -7.99 -20.47
N PRO A 225 2.84 -9.28 -20.73
CA PRO A 225 2.10 -9.72 -21.91
C PRO A 225 0.64 -9.25 -21.97
N HIS A 226 0.00 -9.05 -20.83
CA HIS A 226 -1.38 -8.55 -20.75
C HIS A 226 -1.46 -7.03 -20.57
N SER A 227 -0.32 -6.34 -20.58
CA SER A 227 -0.32 -4.88 -20.50
C SER A 227 -0.66 -4.26 -21.84
N LYS A 228 -1.21 -3.05 -21.78
CA LYS A 228 -1.58 -2.27 -22.96
C LYS A 228 -0.79 -0.98 -23.03
N ALA A 229 -0.27 -0.69 -24.21
CA ALA A 229 0.26 0.62 -24.55
C ALA A 229 -0.75 1.33 -25.45
N MET A 230 -0.89 2.65 -25.32
CA MET A 230 -1.76 3.43 -26.19
C MET A 230 -1.13 4.78 -26.51
N ILE A 231 -1.14 5.14 -27.79
CA ILE A 231 -0.75 6.46 -28.26
C ILE A 231 -2.03 7.18 -28.74
N GLN A 232 -2.19 8.44 -28.34
CA GLN A 232 -3.31 9.29 -28.74
C GLN A 232 -2.88 10.75 -28.87
N GLN A 233 -3.63 11.55 -29.61
CA GLN A 233 -3.35 12.99 -29.68
C GLN A 233 -3.59 13.67 -28.34
N PRO A 234 -2.78 14.70 -28.01
CA PRO A 234 -3.13 15.67 -27.00
C PRO A 234 -4.50 16.28 -27.25
N ARG A 235 -5.24 16.51 -26.17
CA ARG A 235 -6.59 17.08 -26.24
C ARG A 235 -6.52 18.54 -25.83
N VAL A 236 -7.33 19.36 -26.50
CA VAL A 236 -7.58 20.71 -26.00
C VAL A 236 -8.43 20.57 -24.74
N PRO A 237 -7.97 21.03 -23.56
CA PRO A 237 -8.76 20.95 -22.35
C PRO A 237 -10.09 21.67 -22.54
N SER A 238 -11.18 21.09 -22.02
CA SER A 238 -12.51 21.67 -22.12
C SER A 238 -12.56 22.96 -21.30
N SER A 239 -12.27 24.08 -21.95
CA SER A 239 -12.50 25.40 -21.39
C SER A 239 -13.88 25.89 -21.82
N GLY A 240 -14.64 26.47 -20.90
CA GLY A 240 -15.98 27.02 -21.17
C GLY A 240 -15.96 28.23 -22.13
N LEU A 241 -16.87 29.18 -21.90
CA LEU A 241 -16.91 30.40 -22.72
C LEU A 241 -15.61 31.19 -22.57
N MET A 242 -14.91 31.38 -23.68
CA MET A 242 -13.64 32.11 -23.74
C MET A 242 -13.58 33.06 -24.94
N PRO A 243 -12.76 34.12 -24.86
CA PRO A 243 -12.49 34.99 -26.00
C PRO A 243 -11.90 34.21 -27.19
N ALA A 244 -12.28 34.60 -28.41
CA ALA A 244 -11.81 33.94 -29.63
C ALA A 244 -10.28 33.97 -29.80
N SER A 245 -9.62 35.04 -29.33
CA SER A 245 -8.16 35.17 -29.30
C SER A 245 -7.52 34.06 -28.48
N ASP A 246 -8.08 33.78 -27.31
CA ASP A 246 -7.50 32.85 -26.34
C ASP A 246 -7.69 31.41 -26.80
N VAL A 247 -8.83 31.12 -27.44
CA VAL A 247 -9.08 29.83 -28.11
C VAL A 247 -8.03 29.57 -29.19
N LEU A 248 -7.72 30.57 -30.02
CA LEU A 248 -6.71 30.44 -31.07
C LEU A 248 -5.31 30.17 -30.49
N ILE A 249 -4.93 30.88 -29.42
CA ILE A 249 -3.63 30.72 -28.75
C ILE A 249 -3.51 29.30 -28.18
N ARG A 250 -4.53 28.81 -27.47
CA ARG A 250 -4.53 27.46 -26.90
C ARG A 250 -4.53 26.36 -27.96
N ALA A 251 -5.29 26.54 -29.04
CA ALA A 251 -5.31 25.59 -30.14
C ALA A 251 -3.91 25.46 -30.77
N LYS A 252 -3.20 26.57 -30.99
CA LYS A 252 -1.82 26.56 -31.49
C LYS A 252 -0.88 25.81 -30.54
N GLU A 253 -0.98 26.08 -29.25
CA GLU A 253 -0.14 25.42 -28.23
C GLU A 253 -0.35 23.90 -28.19
N VAL A 254 -1.60 23.43 -28.28
CA VAL A 254 -1.89 21.99 -28.32
C VAL A 254 -1.37 21.34 -29.60
N ILE A 255 -1.39 22.05 -30.73
CA ILE A 255 -0.78 21.58 -31.98
C ILE A 255 0.73 21.46 -31.83
N THR A 256 1.40 22.45 -31.24
CA THR A 256 2.84 22.39 -30.94
C THR A 256 3.17 21.18 -30.07
N ASN A 257 2.44 20.98 -28.98
CA ASN A 257 2.63 19.84 -28.07
C ASN A 257 2.40 18.49 -28.77
N ARG A 258 1.42 18.42 -29.68
CA ARG A 258 1.18 17.25 -30.53
C ARG A 258 2.38 16.96 -31.42
N ASP A 259 2.93 17.97 -32.09
CA ASP A 259 4.07 17.81 -33.00
C ASP A 259 5.32 17.38 -32.22
N THR A 260 5.60 18.00 -31.07
CA THR A 260 6.68 17.58 -30.17
C THR A 260 6.52 16.12 -29.75
N LEU A 261 5.31 15.69 -29.36
CA LEU A 261 5.05 14.30 -28.97
C LEU A 261 5.32 13.32 -30.13
N VAL A 262 4.91 13.66 -31.35
CA VAL A 262 5.19 12.85 -32.55
C VAL A 262 6.69 12.71 -32.78
N GLU A 263 7.43 13.81 -32.69
CA GLU A 263 8.89 13.82 -32.87
C GLU A 263 9.60 12.94 -31.84
N LEU A 264 9.24 13.07 -30.57
CA LEU A 264 9.82 12.27 -29.49
C LEU A 264 9.50 10.79 -29.64
N LEU A 265 8.24 10.44 -29.97
CA LEU A 265 7.86 9.05 -30.21
C LEU A 265 8.56 8.47 -31.43
N ALA A 266 8.68 9.21 -32.53
CA ALA A 266 9.41 8.78 -33.72
C ALA A 266 10.90 8.52 -33.40
N LYS A 267 11.53 9.41 -32.63
CA LYS A 267 12.92 9.27 -32.18
C LYS A 267 13.16 7.95 -31.43
N HIS A 268 12.28 7.59 -30.50
CA HIS A 268 12.46 6.41 -29.65
C HIS A 268 11.95 5.10 -30.26
N THR A 269 10.93 5.17 -31.11
CA THR A 269 10.39 3.99 -31.80
C THR A 269 11.17 3.62 -33.05
N GLY A 270 11.85 4.58 -33.67
CA GLY A 270 12.55 4.40 -34.95
C GLY A 270 11.64 4.47 -36.18
N ASN A 271 10.35 4.81 -35.99
CA ASN A 271 9.41 5.02 -37.08
C ASN A 271 9.56 6.42 -37.69
N SER A 272 9.07 6.62 -38.92
CA SER A 272 8.98 7.96 -39.51
C SER A 272 7.94 8.83 -38.79
N LEU A 273 8.15 10.16 -38.81
CA LEU A 273 7.20 11.14 -38.26
C LEU A 273 5.80 10.95 -38.83
N GLU A 274 5.67 10.69 -40.12
CA GLU A 274 4.39 10.46 -40.79
C GLU A 274 3.68 9.20 -40.27
N THR A 275 4.42 8.11 -40.04
CA THR A 275 3.86 6.86 -39.52
C THR A 275 3.29 7.08 -38.12
N VAL A 276 4.05 7.75 -37.24
CA VAL A 276 3.62 8.06 -35.88
C VAL A 276 2.45 9.05 -35.88
N ALA A 277 2.51 10.11 -36.68
CA ALA A 277 1.42 11.08 -36.80
C ALA A 277 0.12 10.43 -37.28
N ASN A 278 0.21 9.51 -38.24
CA ASN A 278 -0.94 8.75 -38.74
C ASN A 278 -1.50 7.79 -37.69
N ALA A 279 -0.64 7.04 -36.98
CA ALA A 279 -1.05 6.17 -35.89
C ALA A 279 -1.75 6.97 -34.78
N MET A 280 -1.25 8.16 -34.47
CA MET A 280 -1.78 9.00 -33.39
C MET A 280 -3.08 9.72 -33.76
N LYS A 281 -3.54 9.74 -35.02
CA LYS A 281 -4.81 10.40 -35.45
C LYS A 281 -6.02 9.97 -34.63
N ARG A 282 -6.03 8.73 -34.16
CA ARG A 282 -7.04 8.17 -33.28
C ARG A 282 -6.33 7.40 -32.15
N PRO A 283 -7.03 7.07 -31.05
CA PRO A 283 -6.46 6.19 -30.04
C PRO A 283 -5.97 4.88 -30.66
N PHE A 284 -4.67 4.64 -30.61
CA PHE A 284 -4.02 3.46 -31.16
C PHE A 284 -3.57 2.55 -30.02
N TYR A 285 -4.34 1.49 -29.78
CA TYR A 285 -4.06 0.50 -28.74
C TYR A 285 -3.11 -0.58 -29.26
N MET A 286 -2.12 -0.89 -28.44
CA MET A 286 -1.09 -1.89 -28.71
C MET A 286 -1.03 -2.89 -27.57
N ASP A 287 -1.22 -4.16 -27.90
CA ASP A 287 -0.85 -5.26 -27.02
C ASP A 287 0.68 -5.42 -26.99
N ALA A 288 1.22 -6.26 -26.11
CA ALA A 288 2.66 -6.47 -25.94
C ALA A 288 3.43 -6.76 -27.25
N ILE A 289 2.86 -7.60 -28.12
CA ILE A 289 3.47 -7.94 -29.40
C ILE A 289 3.50 -6.73 -30.33
N LYS A 290 2.35 -6.05 -30.49
CA LYS A 290 2.24 -4.86 -31.34
C LYS A 290 3.11 -3.72 -30.84
N ALA A 291 3.20 -3.52 -29.52
CA ALA A 291 4.05 -2.48 -28.93
C ALA A 291 5.54 -2.74 -29.22
N LYS A 292 5.94 -4.02 -29.25
CA LYS A 292 7.30 -4.42 -29.63
C LYS A 292 7.56 -4.20 -31.11
N GLU A 293 6.63 -4.60 -31.97
CA GLU A 293 6.70 -4.38 -33.43
C GLU A 293 6.74 -2.90 -33.79
N PHE A 294 5.95 -2.08 -33.10
CA PHE A 294 5.94 -0.63 -33.26
C PHE A 294 7.19 0.04 -32.69
N GLY A 295 8.01 -0.65 -31.89
CA GLY A 295 9.25 -0.14 -31.33
C GLY A 295 9.12 0.64 -30.02
N VAL A 296 7.94 0.61 -29.36
CA VAL A 296 7.73 1.22 -28.04
C VAL A 296 8.52 0.47 -26.97
N ILE A 297 8.62 -0.84 -27.11
CA ILE A 297 9.32 -1.72 -26.17
C ILE A 297 10.29 -2.64 -26.91
N ASP A 298 11.26 -3.19 -26.19
CA ASP A 298 12.24 -4.11 -26.75
C ASP A 298 11.90 -5.58 -26.43
N LYS A 299 11.40 -5.84 -25.22
CA LYS A 299 11.20 -7.20 -24.70
C LYS A 299 9.88 -7.35 -23.95
N ILE A 300 9.28 -8.53 -24.07
CA ILE A 300 8.08 -8.91 -23.32
C ILE A 300 8.55 -9.80 -22.16
N LEU A 301 8.16 -9.45 -20.93
CA LEU A 301 8.54 -10.22 -19.75
C LEU A 301 7.43 -11.21 -19.37
N TRP A 302 7.77 -12.49 -19.41
CA TRP A 302 6.97 -13.57 -18.84
C TRP A 302 7.84 -14.42 -17.90
N ARG A 303 7.19 -15.23 -17.06
CA ARG A 303 7.75 -15.94 -15.90
C ARG A 303 9.06 -16.71 -16.17
N ASP A 304 9.32 -17.12 -17.40
CA ASP A 304 10.52 -17.89 -17.79
C ASP A 304 11.72 -17.00 -18.22
N LEU A 305 11.54 -15.69 -18.36
CA LEU A 305 12.57 -14.69 -18.67
C LEU A 305 13.04 -13.91 -17.42
N LEU A 306 12.56 -14.30 -16.23
CA LEU A 306 12.73 -13.59 -14.96
C LEU A 306 14.11 -13.82 -14.31
N PHE A 307 15.19 -13.73 -15.10
CA PHE A 307 16.56 -13.60 -14.59
C PHE A 307 16.99 -12.12 -14.52
N ILE A 308 16.06 -11.20 -14.28
CA ILE A 308 16.41 -9.78 -14.12
C ILE A 308 16.99 -9.52 -12.72
N HIS A 309 16.71 -10.35 -11.72
CA HIS A 309 17.15 -10.09 -10.34
C HIS A 309 17.65 -11.34 -9.60
N SER A 310 18.79 -11.91 -10.01
CA SER A 310 19.59 -12.76 -9.10
C SER A 310 20.30 -11.96 -7.99
N LYS A 311 20.15 -10.63 -7.98
CA LYS A 311 20.73 -9.72 -6.96
C LYS A 311 19.73 -8.81 -6.25
N CYS A 312 18.47 -8.72 -6.70
CA CYS A 312 17.41 -8.14 -5.86
C CYS A 312 16.92 -9.25 -4.92
N VAL A 313 17.84 -9.67 -4.07
CA VAL A 313 17.53 -10.45 -2.90
C VAL A 313 16.83 -9.47 -1.98
N ILE A 314 15.49 -9.43 -2.02
CA ILE A 314 14.77 -9.18 -0.77
C ILE A 314 15.21 -10.36 0.10
N LYS A 315 16.29 -10.15 0.87
CA LYS A 315 16.68 -11.11 1.89
C LYS A 315 15.45 -11.23 2.78
N PRO A 316 14.91 -12.45 2.96
CA PRO A 316 13.92 -12.61 4.01
C PRO A 316 14.57 -12.14 5.30
N ILE A 317 13.98 -11.12 5.91
CA ILE A 317 14.24 -10.76 7.31
C ILE A 317 13.67 -11.90 8.15
#